data_AF-A0A3R9S199-F1
#
_entry.id   AF-A0A3R9S199-F1
#
_cell.length_a   1.000
_cell.length_b   1.000
_cell.length_c   1.000
_cell.angle_alpha   90.00
_cell.angle_beta   90.00
_cell.angle_gamma   90.00
#
_symmetry.space_group_name_H-M   'P 1'
#
loop_
_entity.id
_entity.type
_entity.pdbx_description
1 polymer ?
#
loop_
_entity_poly.entity_id
_entity_poly.type
_entity_poly.pdbx_seq_one_letter_code
_entity_poly.pdbx_strand_id
1 'polypeptide(L)'
;MTSSNTSRIAVQQIDPHELKAWIKAQALDLGFADCVIAKPDAQEQMPRFLEYLERGYHADMTYLEENLEKRADPTLLVPGTKSIICVRMNYLVESPKPRYVPFEPNSAIIARYARGRDYHKVMRGRLKTLATRIREKVGDFESRPFADSAPIFEKSLAESAGMGWTGKHTLLIHKKSGSFFVLGELFTSLDLPFDEPATSHCGS
;
A
#
# COMPACT_ATOMS: atom_id res chain seq x y z
N MET A 1 3.93 -11.85 57.45
CA MET A 1 4.16 -10.94 56.32
C MET A 1 5.04 -11.67 55.32
N THR A 2 4.41 -12.44 54.42
CA THR A 2 5.09 -13.19 53.36
C THR A 2 4.99 -12.35 52.08
N SER A 3 6.09 -11.69 51.70
CA SER A 3 6.19 -10.99 50.42
C SER A 3 6.13 -12.00 49.28
N SER A 4 5.01 -12.01 48.56
CA SER A 4 4.90 -12.67 47.27
C SER A 4 5.72 -11.88 46.25
N ASN A 5 6.88 -12.43 45.89
CA ASN A 5 7.68 -11.90 44.80
C ASN A 5 7.05 -12.36 43.48
N THR A 6 6.16 -11.56 42.92
CA THR A 6 5.53 -11.82 41.62
C THR A 6 6.54 -11.51 40.53
N SER A 7 7.33 -12.51 40.13
CA SER A 7 8.17 -12.45 38.94
C SER A 7 7.28 -12.15 37.74
N ARG A 8 7.31 -10.91 37.24
CA ARG A 8 6.69 -10.55 35.96
C ARG A 8 7.37 -11.41 34.88
N ILE A 9 6.62 -12.34 34.30
CA ILE A 9 7.06 -13.12 33.14
C ILE A 9 7.37 -12.11 32.04
N ALA A 10 8.62 -12.06 31.60
CA ALA A 10 9.00 -11.28 30.44
C ALA A 10 8.31 -11.89 29.21
N VAL A 11 7.21 -11.25 28.77
CA VAL A 11 6.63 -11.50 27.45
C VAL A 11 7.73 -11.16 26.47
N GLN A 12 8.18 -12.14 25.66
CA GLN A 12 9.23 -11.95 24.68
C GLN A 12 8.89 -10.72 23.83
N GLN A 13 9.63 -9.63 24.04
CA GLN A 13 9.58 -8.46 23.17
C GLN A 13 10.23 -8.91 21.86
N ILE A 14 9.40 -9.16 20.85
CA ILE A 14 9.86 -9.41 19.49
C ILE A 14 10.57 -8.14 19.01
N ASP A 15 11.81 -8.26 18.54
CA ASP A 15 12.54 -7.12 17.96
C ASP A 15 11.74 -6.56 16.76
N PRO A 16 11.37 -5.26 16.75
CA PRO A 16 10.65 -4.65 15.65
C PRO A 16 11.34 -4.79 14.29
N HIS A 17 12.68 -4.84 14.25
CA HIS A 17 13.42 -5.04 13.00
C HIS A 17 13.30 -6.48 12.49
N GLU A 18 13.42 -7.48 13.36
CA GLU A 18 13.17 -8.88 13.02
C GLU A 18 11.72 -9.11 12.59
N LEU A 19 10.77 -8.50 13.29
CA LEU A 19 9.34 -8.57 12.94
C LEU A 19 9.10 -7.98 11.55
N LYS A 20 9.64 -6.80 11.26
CA LYS A 20 9.57 -6.17 9.93
C LYS A 20 10.11 -7.10 8.85
N ALA A 21 11.30 -7.67 9.04
CA ALA A 21 11.91 -8.58 8.08
C ALA A 21 11.03 -9.83 7.85
N TRP A 22 10.50 -10.39 8.92
CA TRP A 22 9.60 -11.54 8.87
C TRP A 22 8.29 -11.20 8.13
N ILE A 23 7.65 -10.05 8.41
CA ILE A 23 6.44 -9.58 7.72
C ILE A 23 6.66 -9.49 6.21
N LYS A 24 7.79 -8.89 5.79
CA LYS A 24 8.13 -8.79 4.37
C LYS A 24 8.26 -10.17 3.72
N ALA A 25 8.89 -11.13 4.39
CA ALA A 25 8.98 -12.50 3.90
C ALA A 25 7.60 -13.17 3.78
N GLN A 26 6.70 -12.97 4.76
CA GLN A 26 5.33 -13.46 4.69
C GLN A 26 4.52 -12.83 3.55
N ALA A 27 4.71 -11.55 3.29
CA ALA A 27 4.06 -10.87 2.18
C ALA A 27 4.48 -11.46 0.83
N LEU A 28 5.78 -11.74 0.65
CA LEU A 28 6.30 -12.39 -0.55
C LEU A 28 5.76 -13.82 -0.71
N ASP A 29 5.69 -14.60 0.38
CA ASP A 29 5.11 -15.96 0.36
C ASP A 29 3.61 -15.96 -0.03
N LEU A 30 2.87 -14.92 0.36
CA LEU A 30 1.47 -14.72 -0.05
C LEU A 30 1.33 -14.24 -1.52
N GLY A 31 2.45 -14.11 -2.25
CA GLY A 31 2.49 -13.77 -3.66
C GLY A 31 2.42 -12.28 -3.95
N PHE A 32 2.72 -11.41 -2.98
CA PHE A 32 3.05 -10.01 -3.27
C PHE A 32 4.44 -9.94 -3.91
N ALA A 33 4.62 -9.01 -4.85
CA ALA A 33 5.89 -8.84 -5.56
C ALA A 33 6.89 -7.97 -4.77
N ASP A 34 6.42 -7.26 -3.74
CA ASP A 34 7.22 -6.41 -2.86
C ASP A 34 6.43 -6.00 -1.62
N CYS A 35 7.15 -5.54 -0.59
CA CYS A 35 6.59 -5.11 0.68
C CYS A 35 7.51 -4.07 1.36
N VAL A 36 6.95 -2.90 1.67
CA VAL A 36 7.63 -1.81 2.39
C VAL A 36 6.77 -1.30 3.55
N ILE A 37 7.41 -0.69 4.55
CA ILE A 37 6.76 -0.14 5.74
C ILE A 37 6.81 1.38 5.67
N ALA A 38 5.65 2.01 5.51
CA ALA A 38 5.52 3.45 5.44
C ALA A 38 5.10 4.06 6.78
N LYS A 39 5.57 5.30 7.01
CA LYS A 39 5.00 6.18 8.02
C LYS A 39 3.56 6.53 7.62
N PRO A 40 2.59 6.55 8.55
CA PRO A 40 1.21 6.92 8.27
C PRO A 40 1.04 8.43 8.12
N ASP A 41 1.73 9.03 7.15
CA ASP A 41 1.78 10.47 6.94
C ASP A 41 1.95 10.79 5.45
N ALA A 42 1.01 11.55 4.90
CA ALA A 42 1.03 12.02 3.52
C ALA A 42 0.67 13.53 3.43
N GLN A 43 0.87 14.29 4.51
CA GLN A 43 0.52 15.72 4.59
C GLN A 43 1.20 16.55 3.49
N GLU A 44 2.44 16.21 3.12
CA GLU A 44 3.20 16.89 2.08
C GLU A 44 2.51 16.90 0.70
N GLN A 45 1.58 15.98 0.45
CA GLN A 45 0.85 15.91 -0.82
C GLN A 45 -0.30 16.91 -0.92
N MET A 46 -0.77 17.42 0.22
CA MET A 46 -1.99 18.21 0.29
C MET A 46 -1.94 19.50 -0.54
N PRO A 47 -0.87 20.32 -0.49
CA PRO A 47 -0.83 21.57 -1.27
C PRO A 47 -1.02 21.34 -2.78
N ARG A 48 -0.30 20.36 -3.35
CA ARG A 48 -0.41 20.01 -4.77
C ARG A 48 -1.78 19.43 -5.11
N PHE A 49 -2.37 18.67 -4.20
CA PHE A 49 -3.70 18.09 -4.40
C PHE A 49 -4.79 19.16 -4.40
N LEU A 50 -4.72 20.15 -3.49
CA LEU A 50 -5.66 21.27 -3.47
C LEU A 50 -5.55 22.11 -4.76
N GLU A 51 -4.34 22.38 -5.25
CA GLU A 51 -4.15 23.05 -6.54
C GLU A 51 -4.76 22.24 -7.71
N TYR A 52 -4.62 20.92 -7.69
CA TYR A 52 -5.23 20.02 -8.68
C TYR A 52 -6.77 20.09 -8.65
N LEU A 53 -7.37 20.16 -7.46
CA LEU A 53 -8.82 20.30 -7.28
C LEU A 53 -9.30 21.68 -7.75
N GLU A 54 -8.63 22.76 -7.35
CA GLU A 54 -8.97 24.14 -7.74
C GLU A 54 -8.97 24.34 -9.26
N ARG A 55 -8.06 23.66 -9.96
CA ARG A 55 -7.98 23.68 -11.43
C ARG A 55 -9.03 22.81 -12.13
N GLY A 56 -9.89 22.10 -11.39
CA GLY A 56 -10.91 21.22 -11.96
C GLY A 56 -10.35 19.99 -12.68
N TYR A 57 -9.11 19.57 -12.36
CA TYR A 57 -8.47 18.45 -13.08
C TYR A 57 -9.02 17.07 -12.70
N HIS A 58 -9.91 17.00 -11.71
CA HIS A 58 -10.55 15.76 -11.27
C HIS A 58 -11.77 15.33 -12.13
N ALA A 59 -12.19 16.16 -13.09
CA ALA A 59 -13.37 15.89 -13.92
C ALA A 59 -14.58 15.47 -13.07
N ASP A 60 -15.23 14.35 -13.39
CA ASP A 60 -16.42 13.87 -12.65
C ASP A 60 -16.07 13.09 -11.35
N MET A 61 -14.80 13.01 -10.95
CA MET A 61 -14.36 12.29 -9.74
C MET A 61 -14.62 13.09 -8.46
N THR A 62 -15.87 13.43 -8.18
CA THR A 62 -16.28 14.27 -7.05
C THR A 62 -15.83 13.73 -5.67
N TYR A 63 -15.67 12.41 -5.55
CA TYR A 63 -15.12 11.77 -4.34
C TYR A 63 -13.67 12.21 -4.00
N LEU A 64 -12.96 12.86 -4.93
CA LEU A 64 -11.65 13.44 -4.67
C LEU A 64 -11.71 14.71 -3.81
N GLU A 65 -12.85 15.40 -3.78
CA GLU A 65 -13.10 16.58 -2.94
C GLU A 65 -13.50 16.21 -1.50
N GLU A 66 -13.89 14.96 -1.28
CA GLU A 66 -14.33 14.47 0.01
C GLU A 66 -13.16 13.97 0.87
N ASN A 67 -13.32 14.04 2.21
CA ASN A 67 -12.40 13.43 3.18
C ASN A 67 -10.92 13.84 3.02
N LEU A 68 -10.64 15.09 2.61
CA LEU A 68 -9.29 15.60 2.35
C LEU A 68 -8.32 15.36 3.52
N GLU A 69 -8.74 15.68 4.75
CA GLU A 69 -7.92 15.48 5.95
C GLU A 69 -7.55 14.00 6.15
N LYS A 70 -8.51 13.07 5.97
CA LYS A 70 -8.26 11.63 6.09
C LYS A 70 -7.33 11.09 4.98
N ARG A 71 -7.26 11.79 3.85
CA ARG A 71 -6.37 11.44 2.72
C ARG A 71 -4.92 11.74 3.02
N ALA A 72 -4.66 12.87 3.66
CA ALA A 72 -3.34 13.27 4.12
C ALA A 72 -2.94 12.59 5.43
N ASP A 73 -3.89 12.32 6.32
CA ASP A 73 -3.67 11.70 7.61
C ASP A 73 -4.36 10.31 7.72
N PRO A 74 -3.63 9.24 7.39
CA PRO A 74 -4.06 7.86 7.60
C PRO A 74 -4.60 7.54 9.01
N THR A 75 -4.15 8.25 10.04
CA THR A 75 -4.56 8.00 11.43
C THR A 75 -5.99 8.44 11.71
N LEU A 76 -6.53 9.39 10.94
CA LEU A 76 -7.94 9.80 10.99
C LEU A 76 -8.86 8.80 10.28
N LEU A 77 -8.33 8.01 9.34
CA LEU A 77 -9.08 6.96 8.65
C LEU A 77 -9.20 5.69 9.50
N VAL A 78 -8.12 5.33 10.19
CA VAL A 78 -8.06 4.18 11.12
C VAL A 78 -7.34 4.64 12.40
N PRO A 79 -8.08 4.99 13.46
CA PRO A 79 -7.51 5.42 14.73
C PRO A 79 -6.51 4.41 15.29
N GLY A 80 -5.38 4.90 15.80
CA GLY A 80 -4.33 4.06 16.38
C GLY A 80 -3.35 3.44 15.36
N THR A 81 -3.46 3.78 14.07
CA THR A 81 -2.45 3.38 13.07
C THR A 81 -1.09 3.97 13.42
N LYS A 82 -0.06 3.11 13.53
CA LYS A 82 1.34 3.50 13.80
C LYS A 82 2.25 3.27 12.61
N SER A 83 1.95 2.29 11.78
CA SER A 83 2.68 2.01 10.54
C SER A 83 1.73 1.49 9.46
N ILE A 84 2.14 1.57 8.20
CA ILE A 84 1.39 1.06 7.05
C ILE A 84 2.27 0.07 6.30
N ILE A 85 1.79 -1.15 6.12
CA ILE A 85 2.46 -2.15 5.28
C ILE A 85 1.95 -1.97 3.85
N CYS A 86 2.78 -1.39 2.98
CA CYS A 86 2.47 -1.18 1.57
C CYS A 86 3.01 -2.36 0.76
N VAL A 87 2.15 -3.00 -0.03
CA VAL A 87 2.50 -4.12 -0.90
C VAL A 87 2.16 -3.80 -2.35
N ARG A 88 2.81 -4.51 -3.28
CA ARG A 88 2.41 -4.46 -4.69
C ARG A 88 2.19 -5.84 -5.27
N MET A 89 1.33 -5.92 -6.28
CA MET A 89 1.08 -7.13 -7.05
C MET A 89 1.14 -6.83 -8.54
N ASN A 90 2.07 -7.50 -9.24
CA ASN A 90 2.23 -7.32 -10.69
C ASN A 90 1.04 -7.95 -11.42
N TYR A 91 0.51 -7.24 -12.41
CA TYR A 91 -0.51 -7.78 -13.32
C TYR A 91 0.01 -7.99 -14.75
N LEU A 92 1.24 -7.57 -15.02
CA LEU A 92 1.99 -7.99 -16.22
C LEU A 92 2.97 -9.08 -15.82
N VAL A 93 2.54 -10.33 -15.96
CA VAL A 93 3.35 -11.52 -15.62
C VAL A 93 4.01 -12.15 -16.84
N GLU A 94 3.53 -11.83 -18.04
CA GLU A 94 4.04 -12.37 -19.31
C GLU A 94 4.18 -11.26 -20.36
N SER A 95 5.15 -11.43 -21.25
CA SER A 95 5.32 -10.57 -22.42
C SER A 95 4.08 -10.64 -23.30
N PRO A 96 3.40 -9.51 -23.56
CA PRO A 96 2.15 -9.55 -24.30
C PRO A 96 2.42 -9.83 -25.76
N LYS A 97 1.65 -10.77 -26.32
CA LYS A 97 1.57 -10.94 -27.77
C LYS A 97 0.99 -9.67 -28.41
N PRO A 98 1.48 -9.24 -29.59
CA PRO A 98 0.83 -8.21 -30.38
C PRO A 98 -0.65 -8.52 -30.56
N ARG A 99 -1.48 -7.49 -30.48
CA ARG A 99 -2.94 -7.62 -30.64
C ARG A 99 -3.39 -6.76 -31.79
N TYR A 100 -4.22 -7.34 -32.65
CA TYR A 100 -4.97 -6.61 -33.64
C TYR A 100 -6.37 -6.34 -33.09
N VAL A 101 -6.84 -5.10 -33.25
CA VAL A 101 -8.24 -4.74 -32.99
C VAL A 101 -8.82 -4.35 -34.33
N PRO A 102 -9.83 -5.10 -34.85
CA PRO A 102 -10.46 -4.73 -36.11
C PRO A 102 -11.17 -3.39 -35.98
N PHE A 103 -11.25 -2.65 -37.08
CA PHE A 103 -11.99 -1.39 -37.14
C PHE A 103 -13.49 -1.66 -37.35
N GLU A 104 -14.12 -2.27 -36.35
CA GLU A 104 -15.52 -2.67 -36.35
C GLU A 104 -16.20 -2.23 -35.04
N PRO A 105 -17.51 -1.97 -35.03
CA PRO A 105 -18.25 -1.69 -33.79
C PRO A 105 -18.00 -2.75 -32.72
N ASN A 106 -17.95 -2.33 -31.45
CA ASN A 106 -17.73 -3.21 -30.28
C ASN A 106 -16.36 -3.93 -30.24
N SER A 107 -15.36 -3.45 -30.98
CA SER A 107 -13.99 -3.96 -30.94
C SER A 107 -13.07 -3.02 -30.15
N ALA A 108 -12.58 -3.46 -28.99
CA ALA A 108 -11.68 -2.68 -28.15
C ALA A 108 -10.76 -3.57 -27.29
N ILE A 109 -9.70 -2.97 -26.73
CA ILE A 109 -8.83 -3.61 -25.73
C ILE A 109 -9.14 -3.03 -24.36
N ILE A 110 -9.53 -3.89 -23.43
CA ILE A 110 -9.67 -3.54 -22.01
C ILE A 110 -8.29 -3.36 -21.39
N ALA A 111 -8.11 -2.35 -20.54
CA ALA A 111 -6.88 -2.12 -19.78
C ALA A 111 -6.43 -3.38 -19.02
N ARG A 112 -5.11 -3.58 -18.87
CA ARG A 112 -4.57 -4.84 -18.33
C ARG A 112 -4.98 -5.12 -16.88
N TYR A 113 -5.00 -4.10 -16.03
CA TYR A 113 -5.37 -4.22 -14.62
C TYR A 113 -6.83 -4.63 -14.42
N ALA A 114 -7.69 -4.38 -15.41
CA ALA A 114 -9.12 -4.66 -15.38
C ALA A 114 -9.49 -6.03 -15.99
N ARG A 115 -8.50 -6.93 -16.18
CA ARG A 115 -8.71 -8.25 -16.76
C ARG A 115 -8.67 -9.33 -15.68
N GLY A 116 -9.53 -10.34 -15.82
CA GLY A 116 -9.59 -11.46 -14.90
C GLY A 116 -10.34 -11.13 -13.61
N ARG A 117 -9.90 -11.70 -12.49
CA ARG A 117 -10.53 -11.45 -11.19
C ARG A 117 -10.19 -10.06 -10.70
N ASP A 118 -11.20 -9.33 -10.24
CA ASP A 118 -11.09 -8.02 -9.60
C ASP A 118 -9.97 -8.00 -8.54
N TYR A 119 -8.94 -7.16 -8.78
CA TYR A 119 -7.77 -7.08 -7.93
C TYR A 119 -8.10 -6.62 -6.52
N HIS A 120 -9.15 -5.83 -6.32
CA HIS A 120 -9.55 -5.34 -5.00
C HIS A 120 -9.86 -6.50 -4.05
N LYS A 121 -10.50 -7.56 -4.56
CA LYS A 121 -10.83 -8.76 -3.79
C LYS A 121 -9.59 -9.59 -3.51
N VAL A 122 -8.70 -9.73 -4.49
CA VAL A 122 -7.45 -10.50 -4.36
C VAL A 122 -6.50 -9.83 -3.37
N MET A 123 -6.26 -8.53 -3.54
CA MET A 123 -5.39 -7.71 -2.70
C MET A 123 -5.84 -7.73 -1.24
N ARG A 124 -7.10 -7.35 -0.97
CA ARG A 124 -7.65 -7.36 0.39
C ARG A 124 -7.70 -8.75 1.01
N GLY A 125 -7.97 -9.79 0.21
CA GLY A 125 -7.96 -11.17 0.68
C GLY A 125 -6.59 -11.58 1.21
N ARG A 126 -5.53 -11.34 0.43
CA ARG A 126 -4.15 -11.65 0.83
C ARG A 126 -3.66 -10.79 2.00
N LEU A 127 -4.01 -9.51 2.04
CA LEU A 127 -3.68 -8.63 3.17
C LEU A 127 -4.37 -9.08 4.47
N LYS A 128 -5.61 -9.58 4.42
CA LYS A 128 -6.26 -10.19 5.58
C LYS A 128 -5.51 -11.43 6.06
N THR A 129 -5.08 -12.30 5.13
CA THR A 129 -4.27 -13.47 5.49
C THR A 129 -2.93 -13.06 6.10
N LEU A 130 -2.27 -12.01 5.58
CA LEU A 130 -1.05 -11.46 6.17
C LEU A 130 -1.31 -10.97 7.60
N ALA A 131 -2.39 -10.20 7.82
CA ALA A 131 -2.78 -9.74 9.15
C ALA A 131 -3.03 -10.90 10.13
N THR A 132 -3.66 -11.98 9.67
CA THR A 132 -3.86 -13.21 10.48
C THR A 132 -2.52 -13.84 10.86
N ARG A 133 -1.59 -14.04 9.91
CA ARG A 133 -0.26 -14.59 10.20
C ARG A 133 0.50 -13.74 11.22
N ILE A 134 0.42 -12.41 11.09
CA ILE A 134 1.04 -11.48 12.04
C ILE A 134 0.42 -11.66 13.43
N ARG A 135 -0.92 -11.75 13.51
CA ARG A 135 -1.66 -11.88 14.78
C ARG A 135 -1.30 -13.16 15.52
N GLU A 136 -1.14 -14.26 14.79
CA GLU A 136 -0.68 -15.54 15.33
C GLU A 136 0.74 -15.44 15.93
N LYS A 137 1.58 -14.55 15.40
CA LYS A 137 2.97 -14.38 15.85
C LYS A 137 3.13 -13.39 17.01
N VAL A 138 2.41 -12.26 16.98
CA VAL A 138 2.65 -11.12 17.90
C VAL A 138 1.52 -10.90 18.91
N GLY A 139 0.42 -11.65 18.78
CA GLY A 139 -0.79 -11.40 19.54
C GLY A 139 -1.70 -10.37 18.87
N ASP A 140 -2.67 -9.88 19.65
CA ASP A 140 -3.74 -9.03 19.13
C ASP A 140 -3.26 -7.62 18.76
N PHE A 141 -3.71 -7.11 17.62
CA PHE A 141 -3.44 -5.75 17.15
C PHE A 141 -4.54 -5.26 16.20
N GLU A 142 -4.71 -3.95 16.07
CA GLU A 142 -5.66 -3.36 15.13
C GLU A 142 -5.08 -3.36 13.72
N SER A 143 -5.90 -3.78 12.75
CA SER A 143 -5.46 -3.82 11.36
C SER A 143 -6.61 -3.63 10.38
N ARG A 144 -6.39 -2.87 9.30
CA ARG A 144 -7.39 -2.66 8.25
C ARG A 144 -6.77 -2.67 6.84
N PRO A 145 -7.19 -3.58 5.95
CA PRO A 145 -6.66 -3.67 4.59
C PRO A 145 -7.43 -2.77 3.62
N PHE A 146 -6.69 -2.12 2.72
CA PHE A 146 -7.19 -1.27 1.64
C PHE A 146 -6.56 -1.65 0.28
N ALA A 147 -7.24 -1.23 -0.79
CA ALA A 147 -6.77 -1.28 -2.16
C ALA A 147 -7.65 -0.33 -2.98
N ASP A 148 -7.12 0.78 -3.49
CA ASP A 148 -7.73 1.77 -4.41
C ASP A 148 -9.04 2.48 -3.97
N SER A 149 -9.84 1.90 -3.08
CA SER A 149 -11.17 2.39 -2.71
C SER A 149 -11.21 3.28 -1.48
N ALA A 150 -10.06 3.55 -0.84
CA ALA A 150 -9.97 4.38 0.35
C ALA A 150 -9.43 5.77 -0.01
N PRO A 151 -9.87 6.84 0.67
CA PRO A 151 -9.35 8.18 0.44
C PRO A 151 -7.96 8.28 1.07
N ILE A 152 -6.93 7.75 0.40
CA ILE A 152 -5.52 7.78 0.84
C ILE A 152 -4.60 8.09 -0.35
N PHE A 153 -3.44 8.69 -0.09
CA PHE A 153 -2.40 8.86 -1.10
C PHE A 153 -1.52 7.59 -1.22
N GLU A 154 -2.10 6.47 -1.65
CA GLU A 154 -1.43 5.15 -1.74
C GLU A 154 -0.06 5.21 -2.43
N LYS A 155 0.03 5.88 -3.59
CA LYS A 155 1.28 6.04 -4.34
C LYS A 155 2.35 6.78 -3.53
N SER A 156 1.96 7.84 -2.82
CA SER A 156 2.90 8.65 -2.02
C SER A 156 3.36 7.93 -0.77
N LEU A 157 2.47 7.16 -0.11
CA LEU A 157 2.84 6.31 1.02
C LEU A 157 3.81 5.19 0.59
N ALA A 158 3.59 4.58 -0.57
CA ALA A 158 4.50 3.57 -1.10
C ALA A 158 5.84 4.18 -1.55
N GLU A 159 5.82 5.36 -2.17
CA GLU A 159 7.02 6.11 -2.61
C GLU A 159 7.90 6.53 -1.42
N SER A 160 7.31 7.06 -0.35
CA SER A 160 8.05 7.47 0.86
C SER A 160 8.74 6.31 1.58
N ALA A 161 8.27 5.09 1.36
CA ALA A 161 8.86 3.85 1.89
C ALA A 161 9.73 3.10 0.88
N GLY A 162 10.04 3.72 -0.27
CA GLY A 162 10.99 3.18 -1.24
C GLY A 162 10.46 2.12 -2.20
N MET A 163 9.14 2.01 -2.37
CA MET A 163 8.55 1.12 -3.39
C MET A 163 8.90 1.54 -4.82
N GLY A 164 9.22 2.80 -5.05
CA GLY A 164 9.47 3.34 -6.39
C GLY A 164 9.49 4.86 -6.40
N TRP A 165 9.29 5.43 -7.58
CA TRP A 165 9.14 6.88 -7.77
C TRP A 165 8.00 7.20 -8.74
N THR A 166 7.34 8.33 -8.56
CA THR A 166 6.24 8.77 -9.41
C THR A 166 6.77 9.35 -10.72
N GLY A 167 6.39 8.75 -11.86
CA GLY A 167 6.80 9.22 -13.18
C GLY A 167 6.01 10.43 -13.68
N LYS A 168 6.46 11.05 -14.78
CA LYS A 168 5.74 12.14 -15.49
C LYS A 168 4.31 11.74 -15.90
N HIS A 169 4.06 10.44 -16.14
CA HIS A 169 2.73 9.88 -16.41
C HIS A 169 1.92 9.58 -15.14
N THR A 170 2.32 10.09 -13.97
CA THR A 170 1.62 10.03 -12.67
C THR A 170 1.52 8.65 -11.99
N LEU A 171 2.04 7.58 -12.61
CA LEU A 171 2.05 6.25 -12.00
C LEU A 171 3.36 6.05 -11.24
N LEU A 172 3.29 5.26 -10.17
CA LEU A 172 4.46 4.78 -9.46
C LEU A 172 5.24 3.80 -10.35
N ILE A 173 6.55 3.98 -10.42
CA ILE A 173 7.47 3.15 -11.20
C ILE A 173 8.37 2.40 -10.23
N HIS A 174 8.34 1.07 -10.31
CA HIS A 174 9.29 0.22 -9.60
C HIS A 174 10.47 -0.11 -10.51
N LYS A 175 11.70 -0.02 -9.97
CA LYS A 175 12.97 -0.10 -10.73
C LYS A 175 13.08 -1.32 -11.66
N LYS A 176 12.59 -2.49 -11.23
CA LYS A 176 12.71 -3.74 -11.99
C LYS A 176 11.47 -4.09 -12.83
N SER A 177 10.29 -3.58 -12.50
CA SER A 177 9.01 -4.04 -13.08
C SER A 177 8.22 -2.96 -13.79
N GLY A 178 8.73 -1.72 -13.86
CA GLY A 178 7.98 -0.60 -14.40
C GLY A 178 6.76 -0.29 -13.55
N SER A 179 5.66 0.15 -14.19
CA SER A 179 4.41 0.57 -13.54
C SER A 179 3.26 -0.44 -13.65
N PHE A 180 3.53 -1.67 -14.09
CA PHE A 180 2.50 -2.69 -14.31
C PHE A 180 2.16 -3.50 -13.05
N PHE A 181 1.79 -2.80 -11.98
CA PHE A 181 1.36 -3.37 -10.71
C PHE A 181 0.21 -2.56 -10.09
N VAL A 182 -0.53 -3.19 -9.19
CA VAL A 182 -1.48 -2.53 -8.28
C VAL A 182 -0.91 -2.47 -6.88
N LEU A 183 -1.38 -1.50 -6.09
CA LEU A 183 -1.00 -1.29 -4.69
C LEU A 183 -2.06 -1.85 -3.73
N GLY A 184 -1.63 -2.09 -2.51
CA GLY A 184 -2.50 -2.35 -1.38
C GLY A 184 -1.80 -2.03 -0.07
N GLU A 185 -2.60 -1.66 0.93
CA GLU A 185 -2.12 -1.12 2.20
C GLU A 185 -2.77 -1.86 3.36
N LEU A 186 -1.97 -2.30 4.32
CA LEU A 186 -2.46 -2.77 5.61
C LEU A 186 -2.09 -1.74 6.68
N PHE A 187 -3.09 -0.99 7.12
CA PHE A 187 -2.95 -0.07 8.23
C PHE A 187 -2.87 -0.90 9.51
N THR A 188 -1.93 -0.60 10.39
CA THR A 188 -1.69 -1.41 11.59
C THR A 188 -1.32 -0.56 12.80
N SER A 189 -1.77 -0.98 13.99
CA SER A 189 -1.35 -0.39 15.26
C SER A 189 0.03 -0.86 15.73
N LEU A 190 0.71 -1.70 14.95
CA LEU A 190 2.07 -2.14 15.21
C LEU A 190 3.06 -0.99 14.93
N ASP A 191 3.98 -0.79 15.87
CA ASP A 191 5.06 0.18 15.76
C ASP A 191 6.26 -0.48 15.05
N LEU A 192 6.24 -0.43 13.72
CA LEU A 192 7.24 -1.07 12.85
C LEU A 192 8.25 -0.03 12.35
N PRO A 193 9.55 -0.36 12.27
CA PRO A 193 10.55 0.54 11.69
C PRO A 193 10.22 0.86 10.23
N PHE A 194 10.20 2.14 9.86
CA PHE A 194 9.89 2.56 8.49
C PHE A 194 11.01 2.20 7.51
N ASP A 195 10.67 2.03 6.24
CA ASP A 195 11.65 1.96 5.15
C ASP A 195 11.98 3.36 4.64
N GLU A 196 13.15 3.49 4.02
CA GLU A 196 13.64 4.75 3.48
C GLU A 196 13.18 4.95 2.02
N PRO A 197 12.98 6.20 1.59
CA PRO A 197 12.64 6.52 0.20
C PRO A 197 13.66 5.98 -0.81
N ALA A 198 13.18 5.60 -1.99
CA ALA A 198 14.02 5.19 -3.10
C ALA A 198 14.59 6.43 -3.83
N THR A 199 15.72 6.27 -4.50
CA THR A 199 16.27 7.33 -5.35
C THR A 199 15.42 7.52 -6.61
N SER A 200 15.07 8.77 -6.94
CA SER A 200 14.37 9.07 -8.19
C SER A 200 15.27 8.84 -9.39
N HIS A 201 14.72 8.25 -10.44
CA HIS A 201 15.44 7.90 -11.67
C HIS A 201 14.84 8.55 -12.93
N CYS A 202 13.90 9.48 -12.78
CA CYS A 202 13.47 10.29 -13.91
C CYS A 202 14.59 11.28 -14.28
N GLY A 203 15.07 11.20 -15.52
CA GLY A 203 15.94 12.23 -16.10
C GLY A 203 15.24 13.57 -16.28
N SER A 204 15.93 14.53 -16.91
CA SER A 204 15.41 15.85 -17.30
C SER A 204 14.35 15.75 -18.39
#